data_AF-M7CIR8-F1
#
_entry.id   AF-M7CIR8-F1
#
_cell.length_a   1.000
_cell.length_b   1.000
_cell.length_c   1.000
_cell.angle_alpha   90.00
_cell.angle_beta   90.00
_cell.angle_gamma   90.00
#
_symmetry.space_group_name_H-M   'P 1'
#
loop_
_entity.id
_entity.type
_entity.pdbx_description
1 polymer ?
#
loop_
_entity_poly.entity_id
_entity_poly.type
_entity_poly.pdbx_seq_one_letter_code
_entity_poly.pdbx_strand_id
1 'polypeptide(L)'
;MAWRGCCCSSLGHLNEDNARFLLLAALIVLYMLCGAAVFSAIELPTEREAKEKWEERFVNFSQRHNLSRAELQDFLREYQEASVAGIRVDDIRPRWDFTGAFYFVGTVVSTIGDVYTYQ
;
A
#
# COMPACT_ATOMS: atom_id res chain seq x y z
N MET A 1 27.54 -34.01 52.59
CA MET A 1 26.13 -34.35 52.30
C MET A 1 25.59 -33.35 51.29
N ALA A 2 24.88 -33.87 50.29
CA ALA A 2 24.04 -33.16 49.31
C ALA A 2 24.72 -32.13 48.38
N TRP A 3 25.30 -32.64 47.30
CA TRP A 3 25.17 -32.02 45.97
C TRP A 3 23.82 -32.46 45.39
N ARG A 4 22.94 -31.52 45.00
CA ARG A 4 21.91 -31.63 43.94
C ARG A 4 21.00 -30.41 43.97
N GLY A 5 20.86 -29.71 42.84
CA GLY A 5 19.84 -28.67 42.71
C GLY A 5 19.90 -27.82 41.44
N CYS A 6 19.41 -28.39 40.34
CA CYS A 6 18.69 -27.71 39.24
C CYS A 6 19.44 -26.74 38.29
N CYS A 7 19.88 -27.26 37.14
CA CYS A 7 20.12 -26.51 35.90
C CYS A 7 19.14 -26.91 34.77
N CYS A 8 17.90 -27.30 35.11
CA CYS A 8 16.95 -27.84 34.13
C CYS A 8 15.87 -26.85 33.65
N SER A 9 15.88 -25.59 34.08
CA SER A 9 14.84 -24.60 33.70
C SER A 9 15.13 -23.84 32.41
N SER A 10 16.35 -23.87 31.87
CA SER A 10 16.70 -23.10 30.67
C SER A 10 16.16 -23.69 29.36
N LEU A 11 16.08 -25.02 29.25
CA LEU A 11 15.61 -25.68 28.03
C LEU A 11 14.07 -25.60 27.85
N GLY A 12 13.32 -25.64 28.96
CA GLY A 12 11.86 -25.49 28.97
C GLY A 12 11.40 -24.06 28.67
N HIS A 13 12.15 -23.06 29.14
CA HIS A 13 11.84 -21.64 28.95
C HIS A 13 11.94 -21.22 27.47
N LEU A 14 12.98 -21.67 26.74
CA LEU A 14 13.14 -21.39 25.31
C LEU A 14 12.02 -22.01 24.45
N ASN A 15 11.56 -23.21 24.81
CA ASN A 15 10.48 -23.88 24.08
C ASN A 15 9.12 -23.21 24.32
N GLU A 16 8.89 -22.69 25.53
CA GLU A 16 7.68 -21.94 25.84
C GLU A 16 7.66 -20.55 25.19
N ASP A 17 8.79 -19.85 25.16
CA ASP A 17 8.92 -18.58 24.43
C ASP A 17 8.71 -18.78 22.92
N ASN A 18 9.32 -19.81 22.32
CA ASN A 18 9.10 -20.16 20.92
C ASN A 18 7.63 -20.51 20.64
N ALA A 19 6.98 -21.27 21.53
CA ALA A 19 5.56 -21.57 21.41
C ALA A 19 4.69 -20.31 21.49
N ARG A 20 5.03 -19.35 22.37
CA ARG A 20 4.35 -18.05 22.47
C ARG A 20 4.54 -17.21 21.21
N PHE A 21 5.76 -17.15 20.65
CA PHE A 21 6.02 -16.46 19.38
C PHE A 21 5.26 -17.09 18.22
N LEU A 22 5.21 -18.42 18.14
CA LEU A 22 4.45 -19.14 17.12
C LEU A 22 2.94 -18.92 17.26
N LEU A 23 2.42 -18.93 18.49
CA LEU A 23 1.01 -18.61 18.77
C LEU A 23 0.70 -17.17 18.37
N LEU A 24 1.54 -16.22 18.74
CA LEU A 24 1.37 -14.81 18.38
C LEU A 24 1.42 -14.63 16.86
N ALA A 25 2.37 -15.25 16.18
CA ALA A 25 2.47 -15.23 14.72
C ALA A 25 1.21 -15.81 14.07
N ALA A 26 0.70 -16.94 14.57
CA ALA A 26 -0.55 -17.54 14.08
C ALA A 26 -1.76 -16.60 14.29
N LEU A 27 -1.84 -15.93 15.44
CA LEU A 27 -2.88 -14.96 15.73
C LEU A 27 -2.79 -13.73 14.83
N ILE A 28 -1.58 -13.23 14.56
CA ILE A 28 -1.35 -12.14 13.61
C ILE A 28 -1.77 -12.55 12.21
N VAL A 29 -1.39 -13.74 11.74
CA VAL A 29 -1.81 -14.24 10.43
C VAL A 29 -3.33 -14.35 10.35
N LEU A 30 -3.98 -14.88 11.39
CA LEU A 30 -5.45 -14.95 11.45
C LEU A 30 -6.08 -13.55 11.39
N TYR A 31 -5.55 -12.59 12.15
CA TYR A 31 -5.99 -11.20 12.14
C TYR A 31 -5.84 -10.58 10.74
N MET A 32 -4.71 -10.78 10.08
CA MET A 32 -4.45 -10.30 8.72
C MET A 32 -5.40 -10.92 7.70
N LEU A 33 -5.70 -12.23 7.80
CA LEU A 33 -6.66 -12.90 6.93
C LEU A 33 -8.08 -12.37 7.14
N CYS A 34 -8.50 -12.17 8.39
CA CYS A 34 -9.78 -11.54 8.70
C CYS A 34 -9.85 -10.12 8.13
N GLY A 35 -8.80 -9.31 8.32
CA GLY A 35 -8.71 -7.97 7.73
C GLY A 35 -8.81 -8.01 6.21
N ALA A 36 -8.05 -8.88 5.55
CA ALA A 36 -8.08 -9.04 4.10
C ALA A 36 -9.47 -9.43 3.59
N ALA A 37 -10.17 -10.34 4.28
CA ALA A 37 -11.54 -10.73 3.92
C ALA A 37 -12.52 -9.57 4.09
N VAL A 38 -12.43 -8.81 5.18
CA VAL A 38 -13.29 -7.64 5.45
C VAL A 38 -13.06 -6.55 4.41
N PHE A 39 -11.80 -6.15 4.18
CA PHE A 39 -11.48 -5.13 3.19
C PHE A 39 -11.83 -5.59 1.78
N SER A 40 -11.57 -6.85 1.42
CA SER A 40 -11.97 -7.36 0.10
C SER A 40 -13.49 -7.36 -0.08
N ALA A 41 -14.27 -7.66 0.96
CA ALA A 41 -15.73 -7.64 0.85
C ALA A 41 -16.27 -6.21 0.68
N ILE A 42 -15.63 -5.23 1.31
CA ILE A 42 -16.06 -3.83 1.30
C ILE A 42 -15.57 -3.10 0.04
N GLU A 43 -14.30 -3.25 -0.33
CA GLU A 43 -13.65 -2.41 -1.34
C GLU A 43 -13.77 -2.98 -2.77
N LEU A 44 -13.84 -4.31 -2.93
CA LEU A 44 -13.89 -4.93 -4.27
C LEU A 44 -15.12 -4.51 -5.11
N PRO A 45 -16.33 -4.37 -4.56
CA PRO A 45 -17.47 -3.87 -5.34
C PRO A 45 -17.25 -2.44 -5.86
N THR A 46 -16.70 -1.56 -5.02
CA THR A 46 -16.40 -0.17 -5.38
C THR A 46 -15.28 -0.09 -6.43
N GLU A 47 -14.25 -0.93 -6.32
CA GLU A 47 -13.20 -1.05 -7.34
C GLU A 47 -13.79 -1.47 -8.70
N ARG A 48 -14.71 -2.44 -8.71
CA ARG A 48 -15.38 -2.89 -9.95
C ARG A 48 -16.23 -1.79 -10.57
N GLU A 49 -17.02 -1.09 -9.77
CA GLU A 49 -17.84 0.03 -10.26
C GLU A 49 -16.96 1.16 -10.82
N ALA A 50 -15.85 1.49 -10.15
CA ALA A 50 -14.89 2.47 -10.64
C ALA A 50 -14.26 2.05 -11.97
N LYS A 51 -13.95 0.76 -12.12
CA LYS A 51 -13.43 0.17 -13.36
C LYS A 51 -14.45 0.25 -14.50
N GLU A 52 -15.70 -0.11 -14.26
CA GLU A 52 -16.78 -0.04 -15.26
C GLU A 52 -16.99 1.41 -15.73
N LYS A 53 -17.07 2.37 -14.79
CA LYS A 53 -17.17 3.80 -15.11
C LYS A 53 -15.97 4.30 -15.90
N TRP A 54 -14.77 3.82 -15.59
CA TRP A 54 -13.56 4.16 -16.33
C TRP A 54 -13.61 3.63 -17.77
N GLU A 55 -13.99 2.37 -17.96
CA GLU A 55 -14.14 1.75 -19.28
C GLU A 55 -15.19 2.48 -20.13
N GLU A 56 -16.34 2.83 -19.56
CA GLU A 56 -17.36 3.63 -20.23
C GLU A 56 -16.83 4.99 -20.68
N ARG A 57 -16.13 5.72 -19.80
CA ARG A 57 -15.50 7.01 -20.14
C ARG A 57 -14.47 6.87 -21.25
N PHE A 58 -13.63 5.85 -21.17
CA PHE A 58 -12.59 5.57 -22.16
C PHE A 58 -13.21 5.29 -23.54
N VAL A 59 -14.22 4.44 -23.60
CA VAL A 59 -14.94 4.10 -24.84
C VAL A 59 -15.65 5.32 -25.41
N ASN A 60 -16.39 6.06 -24.58
CA ASN A 60 -17.12 7.25 -25.01
C ASN A 60 -16.18 8.31 -25.57
N PHE A 61 -15.07 8.58 -24.88
CA PHE A 61 -14.07 9.55 -25.33
C PHE A 61 -13.43 9.16 -26.66
N SER A 62 -13.00 7.90 -26.80
CA SER A 62 -12.45 7.36 -28.05
C SER A 62 -13.45 7.50 -29.20
N GLN A 63 -14.71 7.16 -28.99
CA GLN A 63 -15.76 7.28 -30.01
C GLN A 63 -16.05 8.75 -30.38
N ARG A 64 -16.19 9.62 -29.37
CA ARG A 64 -16.51 11.04 -29.54
C ARG A 64 -15.45 11.78 -30.37
N HIS A 65 -14.19 11.39 -30.22
CA HIS A 65 -13.06 12.02 -30.90
C HIS A 65 -12.50 11.17 -32.07
N ASN A 66 -13.15 10.05 -32.41
CA ASN A 66 -12.73 9.12 -33.45
C ASN A 66 -11.26 8.68 -33.32
N LEU A 67 -10.82 8.43 -32.09
CA LEU A 67 -9.46 7.99 -31.75
C LEU A 67 -9.37 6.47 -31.73
N SER A 68 -8.25 5.92 -32.21
CA SER A 68 -7.95 4.51 -31.99
C SER A 68 -7.83 4.22 -30.49
N ARG A 69 -8.47 3.14 -30.04
CA ARG A 69 -8.38 2.72 -28.64
C ARG A 69 -6.94 2.37 -28.24
N ALA A 70 -6.17 1.81 -29.16
CA ALA A 70 -4.77 1.47 -28.92
C ALA A 70 -3.93 2.75 -28.70
N GLU A 71 -4.07 3.73 -29.59
CA GLU A 71 -3.34 5.01 -29.47
C GLU A 71 -3.70 5.76 -28.19
N LEU A 72 -5.00 5.79 -27.82
CA LEU A 72 -5.44 6.41 -26.58
C LEU A 72 -4.91 5.67 -25.34
N GLN A 73 -4.84 4.34 -25.39
CA GLN A 73 -4.30 3.54 -24.30
C GLN A 73 -2.79 3.73 -24.14
N ASP A 74 -2.05 3.81 -25.25
CA ASP A 74 -0.61 4.06 -25.26
C ASP A 74 -0.31 5.45 -24.71
N PHE A 75 -1.05 6.47 -25.13
CA PHE A 75 -0.93 7.82 -24.57
C PHE A 75 -1.21 7.85 -23.06
N LEU A 76 -2.24 7.15 -22.58
CA LEU A 76 -2.53 7.09 -21.14
C LEU A 76 -1.46 6.34 -20.35
N ARG A 77 -0.78 5.36 -20.98
CA ARG A 77 0.38 4.69 -20.38
C ARG A 77 1.56 5.63 -20.23
N GLU A 78 1.90 6.38 -21.28
CA GLU A 78 2.93 7.42 -21.22
C GLU A 78 2.61 8.47 -20.16
N TYR A 79 1.33 8.89 -20.08
CA TYR A 79 0.86 9.80 -19.04
C TYR A 79 1.02 9.21 -17.64
N GLN A 80 0.69 7.93 -17.44
CA GLN A 80 0.88 7.23 -16.17
C GLN A 80 2.37 7.21 -15.77
N GLU A 81 3.27 6.93 -16.72
CA GLU A 81 4.72 6.94 -16.48
C GLU A 81 5.23 8.34 -16.09
N ALA A 82 4.79 9.37 -16.80
CA ALA A 82 5.10 10.77 -16.47
C ALA A 82 4.56 11.16 -15.08
N SER A 83 3.34 10.73 -14.75
CA SER A 83 2.71 11.00 -13.45
C SER A 83 3.46 10.34 -12.29
N VAL A 84 3.92 9.09 -12.46
CA VAL A 84 4.77 8.39 -11.49
C VAL A 84 6.12 9.10 -11.31
N ALA A 85 6.68 9.68 -12.37
CA ALA A 85 7.88 10.52 -12.29
C ALA A 85 7.63 11.87 -11.56
N GLY A 86 6.38 12.21 -11.26
CA GLY A 86 5.97 13.44 -10.57
C GLY A 86 5.69 14.61 -11.50
N ILE A 87 5.52 14.36 -12.80
CA ILE A 87 5.11 15.36 -13.79
C ILE A 87 3.59 15.49 -13.70
N ARG A 88 3.09 16.71 -13.43
CA ARG A 88 1.65 17.00 -13.31
C ARG A 88 1.21 17.82 -14.50
N VAL A 89 -0.03 17.61 -14.95
CA VAL A 89 -0.64 18.39 -16.06
C VAL A 89 -0.89 19.83 -15.62
N ASP A 90 -1.27 20.02 -14.36
CA ASP A 90 -1.59 21.31 -13.80
C ASP A 90 -0.31 22.04 -13.35
N ASP A 91 -0.27 23.36 -13.54
CA ASP A 91 0.79 24.28 -13.08
C ASP A 91 0.74 24.47 -11.54
N ILE A 92 0.77 23.37 -10.80
CA ILE A 92 0.85 23.36 -9.34
C ILE A 92 2.30 23.58 -8.94
N ARG A 93 2.51 24.27 -7.81
CA ARG A 93 3.79 24.44 -7.12
C ARG A 93 4.65 23.15 -7.18
N PRO A 94 5.94 23.23 -7.56
CA PRO A 94 6.80 22.06 -7.68
C PRO A 94 6.87 21.23 -6.38
N ARG A 95 6.69 19.91 -6.48
CA ARG A 95 6.71 18.99 -5.33
C ARG A 95 7.98 19.11 -4.47
N TRP A 96 9.12 19.32 -5.11
CA TRP A 96 10.45 19.29 -4.50
C TRP A 96 11.08 20.66 -4.27
N ASP A 97 10.27 21.71 -4.11
CA ASP A 97 10.81 22.94 -3.55
C ASP A 97 11.05 22.83 -2.03
N PHE A 98 11.60 23.89 -1.42
CA PHE A 98 12.06 23.83 -0.03
C PHE A 98 10.98 23.40 0.96
N THR A 99 9.77 23.97 0.90
CA THR A 99 8.69 23.61 1.82
C THR A 99 8.20 22.17 1.61
N GLY A 100 8.10 21.71 0.36
CA GLY A 100 7.70 20.33 0.06
C GLY A 100 8.75 19.33 0.55
N ALA A 101 10.03 19.62 0.31
CA ALA A 101 11.14 18.81 0.80
C ALA A 101 11.22 18.78 2.33
N PHE A 102 11.02 19.93 3.00
CA PHE A 102 11.01 20.00 4.47
C PHE A 102 9.86 19.19 5.09
N TYR A 103 8.66 19.29 4.52
CA TYR A 103 7.51 18.47 4.93
C TYR A 103 7.81 16.97 4.76
N PHE A 104 8.37 16.57 3.62
CA PHE A 104 8.75 15.17 3.37
C PHE A 104 9.74 14.63 4.41
N VAL A 105 10.76 15.41 4.78
CA VAL A 105 11.67 15.00 5.87
C VAL A 105 10.91 14.81 7.18
N GLY A 106 9.91 15.65 7.46
CA GLY A 106 9.01 15.48 8.60
C GLY A 106 8.24 14.16 8.58
N THR A 107 7.72 13.72 7.43
CA THR A 107 6.99 12.44 7.32
C THR A 107 7.90 11.22 7.50
N VAL A 108 9.16 11.32 7.06
CA VAL A 108 10.19 10.29 7.28
C VAL A 108 10.54 10.17 8.77
N VAL A 109 10.86 11.29 9.42
CA VAL A 109 11.24 11.29 10.85
C VAL A 109 10.09 10.83 11.76
N SER A 110 8.86 11.21 11.43
CA SER A 110 7.67 10.80 12.19
C SER A 110 7.18 9.39 11.90
N THR A 111 7.81 8.67 10.96
CA THR A 111 7.41 7.32 10.49
C THR A 111 6.01 7.24 9.88
N ILE A 112 5.42 8.38 9.49
CA ILE A 112 4.13 8.43 8.78
C ILE A 112 4.30 7.88 7.36
N GLY A 113 5.30 8.39 6.62
CA GLY A 113 5.61 7.88 5.27
C GLY A 113 4.66 8.31 4.15
N ASP A 114 3.84 9.35 4.32
CA ASP A 114 2.98 9.85 3.24
C ASP A 114 3.80 10.48 2.10
N VAL A 115 3.64 9.93 0.90
CA VAL A 115 4.22 10.44 -0.37
C VAL A 115 3.26 11.40 -1.10
N TYR A 116 1.98 11.46 -0.67
CA TYR A 116 0.96 12.28 -1.30
C TYR A 116 0.89 13.67 -0.66
N THR A 117 1.72 14.60 -1.13
CA THR A 117 1.47 16.02 -0.88
C THR A 117 0.65 16.61 -2.02
N TYR A 118 -0.58 16.99 -1.69
CA TYR A 118 -1.56 17.78 -2.46
C TYR A 118 -2.32 17.02 -3.56
N GLN A 119 -3.50 16.50 -3.21
CA GLN A 119 -4.67 16.62 -4.10
C GLN A 119 -5.08 18.09 -4.18
#